data_AF-A0AAU0MMF9-F1
#
_entry.id   AF-A0AAU0MMF9-F1
#
_cell.length_a   1.000
_cell.length_b   1.000
_cell.length_c   1.000
_cell.angle_alpha   90.00
_cell.angle_beta   90.00
_cell.angle_gamma   90.00
#
_symmetry.space_group_name_H-M   'P 1'
#
loop_
_entity.id
_entity.type
_entity.pdbx_description
1 polymer ?
#
loop_
_entity_poly.entity_id
_entity_poly.type
_entity_poly.pdbx_seq_one_letter_code
_entity_poly.pdbx_strand_id
1 'polypeptide(L)'
;MTQSNSLNPSFSFRSLSKCSPAAKALADWMNDRARSAKVTKVRVAEKHMNATRGEVISLFRLLEGMGAGQFKSGRRGYESRFIWRVDPKALAANG
;
A
#
# COMPACT_ATOMS: atom_id res chain seq x y z
N MET A 1 -26.58 -14.05 19.70
CA MET A 1 -26.45 -12.83 18.86
C MET A 1 -25.02 -12.35 18.99
N THR A 2 -24.22 -12.57 17.95
CA THR A 2 -22.76 -12.38 17.96
C THR A 2 -22.43 -10.90 17.77
N GLN A 3 -22.07 -10.19 18.83
CA GLN A 3 -21.53 -8.83 18.70
C GLN A 3 -20.03 -8.89 18.40
N SER A 4 -19.75 -8.79 17.10
CA SER A 4 -18.65 -8.09 16.43
C SER A 4 -17.46 -7.64 17.28
N ASN A 5 -16.42 -8.47 17.22
CA ASN A 5 -15.01 -8.13 16.98
C ASN A 5 -14.55 -6.69 17.32
N SER A 6 -13.72 -6.61 18.35
CA SER A 6 -13.02 -5.41 18.82
C SER A 6 -12.32 -4.67 17.67
N LEU A 7 -12.65 -3.38 17.53
CA LEU A 7 -11.94 -2.43 16.69
C LEU A 7 -10.50 -2.31 17.20
N ASN A 8 -9.55 -2.90 16.46
CA ASN A 8 -8.15 -2.50 16.56
C ASN A 8 -8.06 -0.97 16.38
N PRO A 9 -7.19 -0.27 17.13
CA PRO A 9 -7.08 1.18 17.04
C PRO A 9 -6.90 1.56 15.57
N SER A 10 -7.71 2.50 15.13
CA SER A 10 -7.92 2.97 13.75
C SER A 10 -6.64 3.47 13.10
N PHE A 11 -5.73 2.55 12.77
CA PHE A 11 -4.53 2.82 11.99
C PHE A 11 -4.96 3.02 10.54
N SER A 12 -5.27 4.27 10.22
CA SER A 12 -5.67 4.67 8.87
C SER A 12 -4.44 4.91 8.00
N PHE A 13 -4.58 4.67 6.69
CA PHE A 13 -3.55 5.03 5.72
C PHE A 13 -3.16 6.52 5.80
N ARG A 14 -4.10 7.38 6.22
CA ARG A 14 -3.89 8.80 6.51
C ARG A 14 -2.88 9.08 7.60
N SER A 15 -2.96 8.35 8.71
CA SER A 15 -1.99 8.51 9.79
C SER A 15 -0.61 8.03 9.34
N LEU A 16 -0.57 6.95 8.55
CA LEU A 16 0.66 6.40 8.00
C LEU A 16 1.34 7.38 7.00
N SER A 17 0.57 8.01 6.12
CA SER A 17 1.08 9.00 5.15
C SER A 17 1.69 10.23 5.85
N LYS A 18 1.17 10.63 7.01
CA LYS A 18 1.73 11.75 7.80
C LYS A 18 3.02 11.39 8.55
N CYS A 19 3.16 10.15 8.99
CA CYS A 19 4.28 9.71 9.81
C CYS A 19 5.44 9.07 9.00
N SER A 20 5.20 8.67 7.75
CA SER A 20 6.19 8.01 6.90
C SER A 20 6.34 8.72 5.55
N PRO A 21 7.56 9.20 5.21
CA PRO A 21 7.84 9.77 3.89
C PRO A 21 7.52 8.82 2.74
N ALA A 22 7.79 7.52 2.92
CA ALA A 22 7.47 6.51 1.92
C ALA A 22 5.96 6.35 1.72
N ALA A 23 5.18 6.34 2.80
CA ALA A 23 3.72 6.26 2.69
C ALA A 23 3.13 7.52 2.04
N LYS A 24 3.68 8.70 2.35
CA LYS A 24 3.33 9.95 1.66
C LYS A 24 3.62 9.87 0.17
N ALA A 25 4.84 9.48 -0.20
CA ALA A 25 5.24 9.36 -1.59
C ALA A 25 4.38 8.35 -2.36
N LEU A 26 3.99 7.25 -1.71
CA LEU A 26 3.04 6.29 -2.29
C LEU A 26 1.66 6.92 -2.49
N ALA A 27 1.13 7.65 -1.50
CA ALA A 27 -0.16 8.34 -1.60
C ALA A 27 -0.18 9.38 -2.72
N ASP A 28 0.85 10.23 -2.77
CA ASP A 28 1.01 11.26 -3.79
C ASP A 28 1.09 10.61 -5.19
N TRP A 29 1.89 9.54 -5.34
CA TRP A 29 1.99 8.78 -6.58
C TRP A 29 0.70 8.02 -6.96
N MET A 30 -0.12 7.60 -5.99
CA MET A 30 -1.43 6.99 -6.28
C MET A 30 -2.46 8.03 -6.73
N ASN A 31 -2.42 9.24 -6.18
CA ASN A 31 -3.31 10.34 -6.56
C ASN A 31 -3.02 10.88 -7.97
N ASP A 32 -1.74 10.98 -8.32
CA ASP A 32 -1.28 11.48 -9.63
C ASP A 32 -1.64 10.52 -10.80
N ARG A 33 -1.89 9.24 -10.51
CA ARG A 33 -2.22 8.27 -11.54
C ARG A 33 -3.59 8.52 -12.17
N ALA A 34 -3.60 8.57 -13.50
CA ALA A 34 -4.82 8.64 -14.30
C ALA A 34 -5.66 7.36 -14.23
N ARG A 35 -5.02 6.20 -14.01
CA ARG A 35 -5.69 4.90 -13.87
C ARG A 35 -5.20 4.13 -12.65
N SER A 36 -6.17 3.60 -11.91
CA SER A 36 -5.95 2.73 -10.76
C SER A 36 -5.53 1.33 -11.21
N ALA A 37 -4.23 1.05 -11.13
CA ALA A 37 -3.69 -0.27 -11.44
C ALA A 37 -4.03 -1.27 -10.33
N LYS A 38 -4.66 -2.39 -10.69
CA LYS A 38 -4.97 -3.50 -9.76
C LYS A 38 -3.71 -4.18 -9.20
N VAL A 39 -2.55 -3.98 -9.83
CA VAL A 39 -1.27 -4.55 -9.40
C VAL A 39 -0.20 -3.47 -9.43
N THR A 40 0.60 -3.39 -8.38
CA THR A 40 1.78 -2.52 -8.30
C THR A 40 3.03 -3.35 -8.02
N LYS A 41 4.00 -3.29 -8.93
CA LYS A 41 5.30 -3.96 -8.77
C LYS A 41 6.19 -3.18 -7.80
N VAL A 42 6.94 -3.87 -6.95
CA VAL A 42 7.85 -3.25 -5.98
C VAL A 42 8.87 -2.34 -6.67
N ARG A 43 9.48 -2.78 -7.78
CA ARG A 43 10.46 -1.99 -8.54
C ARG A 43 9.87 -0.68 -9.11
N VAL A 44 8.59 -0.69 -9.46
CA VAL A 44 7.91 0.52 -9.97
C VAL A 44 7.69 1.49 -8.81
N ALA A 45 7.20 1.00 -7.67
CA ALA A 45 7.02 1.81 -6.47
C ALA A 45 8.35 2.39 -5.96
N GLU A 46 9.42 1.59 -5.96
CA GLU A 46 10.79 2.01 -5.61
C GLU A 46 11.23 3.23 -6.43
N LYS A 47 11.06 3.16 -7.76
CA LYS A 47 11.42 4.25 -8.68
C LYS A 47 10.63 5.53 -8.44
N HIS A 48 9.33 5.43 -8.16
CA HIS A 48 8.46 6.60 -8.00
C HIS A 48 8.49 7.21 -6.61
N MET A 49 8.74 6.39 -5.58
CA MET A 49 8.77 6.84 -4.19
C MET A 49 10.16 7.33 -3.77
N ASN A 50 11.19 7.12 -4.60
CA ASN A 50 12.59 7.31 -4.23
C ASN A 50 12.94 6.64 -2.89
N ALA A 51 12.34 5.46 -2.65
CA ALA A 51 12.48 4.69 -1.43
C ALA A 51 13.21 3.38 -1.75
N THR A 52 13.87 2.80 -0.76
CA THR A 52 14.53 1.50 -0.93
C THR A 52 13.52 0.38 -1.13
N ARG A 53 13.93 -0.69 -1.81
CA ARG A 53 13.13 -1.92 -1.93
C ARG A 53 12.61 -2.43 -0.58
N GLY A 54 13.43 -2.34 0.48
CA GLY A 54 13.05 -2.76 1.84
C GLY A 54 11.88 -1.94 2.39
N GLU A 55 11.94 -0.62 2.26
CA GLU A 55 10.87 0.29 2.69
C GLU A 55 9.56 0.04 1.93
N VAL A 56 9.64 -0.17 0.62
CA VAL A 56 8.46 -0.49 -0.19
C VAL A 56 7.82 -1.81 0.24
N ILE A 57 8.62 -2.85 0.52
CA ILE A 57 8.12 -4.14 0.99
C ILE A 57 7.46 -3.99 2.36
N SER A 58 8.10 -3.27 3.30
CA SER A 58 7.54 -3.02 4.62
C SER A 58 6.22 -2.27 4.52
N LEU A 59 6.15 -1.23 3.67
CA LEU A 59 4.92 -0.49 3.42
C LEU A 59 3.82 -1.37 2.82
N PHE A 60 4.15 -2.24 1.87
CA PHE A 60 3.18 -3.17 1.28
C PHE A 60 2.69 -4.22 2.26
N ARG A 61 3.54 -4.69 3.18
CA ARG A 61 3.10 -5.57 4.27
C ARG A 61 2.19 -4.85 5.27
N LEU A 62 2.45 -3.58 5.56
CA LEU A 62 1.54 -2.76 6.37
C LEU A 62 0.18 -2.59 5.68
N LEU A 63 0.17 -2.31 4.38
CA LEU A 63 -1.05 -2.21 3.57
C LEU A 63 -1.83 -3.53 3.52
N GLU A 64 -1.14 -4.66 3.44
CA GLU A 64 -1.74 -5.99 3.56
C GLU A 64 -2.38 -6.20 4.94
N GLY A 65 -1.69 -5.81 6.01
CA GLY A 65 -2.22 -5.85 7.39
C GLY A 65 -3.46 -4.96 7.59
N MET A 66 -3.57 -3.87 6.84
CA MET A 66 -4.75 -3.00 6.80
C MET A 66 -5.88 -3.52 5.89
N GLY A 67 -5.67 -4.64 5.20
CA GLY A 67 -6.68 -5.22 4.29
C GLY A 67 -6.79 -4.55 2.92
N ALA A 68 -5.88 -3.62 2.57
CA ALA A 68 -5.91 -2.92 1.28
C ALA A 68 -5.59 -3.82 0.07
N GLY A 69 -4.99 -4.98 0.32
CA GLY A 69 -4.60 -5.91 -0.73
C GLY A 69 -3.77 -7.07 -0.23
N GLN A 70 -3.02 -7.68 -1.13
CA GLN A 70 -2.14 -8.81 -0.82
C GLN A 70 -0.75 -8.56 -1.40
N PHE A 71 0.28 -8.71 -0.56
CA PHE A 71 1.66 -8.67 -1.01
C PHE A 71 2.09 -10.07 -1.50
N LYS A 72 2.53 -10.15 -2.76
CA LYS A 72 3.11 -11.36 -3.33
C LYS A 72 4.61 -11.17 -3.45
N SER A 73 5.37 -11.88 -2.61
CA SER A 73 6.82 -11.97 -2.76
C SER A 73 7.15 -12.78 -4.02
N GLY A 74 7.98 -12.21 -4.90
CA GLY A 74 8.53 -12.94 -6.02
C GLY A 74 9.53 -14.01 -5.59
N ARG A 75 9.55 -15.16 -6.27
CA ARG A 75 10.62 -16.17 -6.24
C ARG A 75 11.05 -16.48 -7.68
N ARG A 76 12.31 -16.86 -7.90
CA ARG A 76 12.89 -17.31 -9.19
C ARG A 76 12.30 -16.64 -10.44
N GLY A 77 12.74 -15.41 -10.74
CA GLY A 77 12.36 -14.69 -11.97
C GLY A 77 11.03 -13.95 -11.92
N TYR A 78 10.18 -14.18 -10.92
CA TYR A 78 8.95 -13.41 -10.73
C TYR A 78 9.20 -12.15 -9.88
N GLU A 79 8.68 -11.02 -10.32
CA GLU A 79 8.77 -9.75 -9.58
C GLU A 79 7.80 -9.73 -8.38
N SER A 80 8.30 -9.22 -7.24
CA SER A 80 7.47 -8.90 -6.08
C SER A 80 6.46 -7.80 -6.42
N ARG A 81 5.22 -8.00 -6.01
CA ARG A 81 4.10 -7.14 -6.38
C ARG A 81 3.03 -7.11 -5.31
N PHE A 82 2.34 -5.99 -5.23
CA PHE A 82 1.14 -5.81 -4.43
C PHE A 82 -0.08 -5.92 -5.32
N ILE A 83 -1.05 -6.74 -4.94
CA ILE A 83 -2.33 -6.89 -5.63
C ILE A 83 -3.35 -6.14 -4.79
N TRP A 84 -3.89 -5.07 -5.35
CA TRP A 84 -4.85 -4.20 -4.68
C TRP A 84 -6.23 -4.87 -4.66
N ARG A 85 -6.87 -4.89 -3.49
CA ARG A 85 -8.28 -5.29 -3.35
C ARG A 85 -9.21 -4.09 -3.38
N VAL A 86 -8.69 -2.93 -2.99
CA VAL A 86 -9.38 -1.64 -3.04
C VAL A 86 -8.85 -0.81 -4.20
N ASP A 87 -9.55 0.27 -4.54
CA ASP A 87 -9.00 1.28 -5.44
C ASP A 87 -7.86 2.03 -4.74
N PRO A 88 -6.60 1.96 -5.24
CA PRO A 88 -5.45 2.66 -4.65
C PRO A 88 -5.64 4.17 -4.57
N LYS A 89 -6.36 4.76 -5.53
CA LYS A 89 -6.66 6.18 -5.57
C LYS A 89 -7.70 6.55 -4.52
N ALA A 90 -8.73 5.73 -4.35
CA ALA A 90 -9.70 5.90 -3.27
C ALA A 90 -9.03 5.75 -1.89
N LEU A 91 -8.10 4.80 -1.75
CA LEU A 91 -7.32 4.64 -0.51
C LEU A 91 -6.47 5.87 -0.20
N ALA A 92 -5.84 6.47 -1.22
CA ALA A 92 -5.07 7.71 -1.07
C ALA A 92 -5.94 8.93 -0.79
N ALA A 93 -7.13 9.02 -1.41
CA ALA A 93 -8.06 10.13 -1.23
C ALA A 93 -8.75 10.14 0.14
N ASN A 94 -8.96 8.96 0.73
CA ASN A 94 -9.43 8.81 2.11
C ASN A 94 -8.26 8.83 3.14
N GLY A 95 -7.04 9.07 2.65
CA GLY A 95 -5.76 9.17 3.37
C GLY A 95 -5.37 10.61 3.73
#